data_AF-A0A9D7H6T3-F1
#
_entry.id   AF-A0A9D7H6T3-F1
#
_cell.length_a   1.000
_cell.length_b   1.000
_cell.length_c   1.000
_cell.angle_alpha   90.00
_cell.angle_beta   90.00
_cell.angle_gamma   90.00
#
_symmetry.space_group_name_H-M   'P 1'
#
loop_
_entity.id
_entity.type
_entity.pdbx_description
1 polymer ?
#
loop_
_entity_poly.entity_id
_entity_poly.type
_entity_poly.pdbx_seq_one_letter_code
_entity_poly.pdbx_strand_id
1 'polypeptide(L)'
;MDEYDILIGNAVARLTENTTDTRREAYQRLRARMVIELRLSSPDVTDAEIEENLVEFDRAIIRFEQNSAQPSGERFSVAPISVAPPTSTGPAARQHRPIRLRVIAGVVLAGLAVLYSIPPIRDELTWAGARFDGRLGAVMDYNRDWPHGRHSDEGAWMIAQFGNAEALNAYLQDHPDGRFVAEARQTLDTLAWRPADEDDTVLALQAYLQRYPNGAHAEEARQRIETARRNEQLYVEAVQHGEPARIEEFLANFPGHVREADARTTLANATPRDLFDLIQEGAIEAHGTGAGIESISMTLHNTTPYWLAVLIPPGTFMVARDTSAQNMVTTETQVIRIRPQSDASVSIAAACANRPRDIPYGDDQFTIARTPPQADLARLMPALADAHAPYAVRQAAVWILSDDADYGQLGILVRSTNGFGGSRVILTEAARDANHRRRRHQHHPPRHLA
;
A
#
# COMPACT_ATOMS: atom_id res chain seq x y z
N MET A 1 13.98 -2.22 39.42
CA MET A 1 13.46 -3.02 38.29
C MET A 1 13.65 -2.14 37.08
N ASP A 2 14.41 -2.60 36.09
CA ASP A 2 14.79 -1.81 34.92
C ASP A 2 13.53 -1.44 34.13
N GLU A 3 13.46 -0.28 33.49
CA GLU A 3 12.27 0.17 32.75
C GLU A 3 11.88 -0.84 31.64
N TYR A 4 12.89 -1.41 30.99
CA TYR A 4 12.74 -2.48 30.01
C TYR A 4 12.18 -3.78 30.61
N ASP A 5 12.55 -4.15 31.84
CA ASP A 5 12.06 -5.36 32.49
C ASP A 5 10.52 -5.29 32.68
N ILE A 6 9.99 -4.10 32.96
CA ILE A 6 8.54 -3.85 33.13
C ILE A 6 7.81 -3.93 31.79
N LEU A 7 8.37 -3.33 30.73
CA LEU A 7 7.79 -3.36 29.38
C LEU A 7 7.73 -4.79 28.85
N ILE A 8 8.82 -5.55 29.01
CA ILE A 8 8.93 -6.96 28.61
C ILE A 8 7.92 -7.80 29.40
N GLY A 9 7.88 -7.66 30.73
CA GLY A 9 6.94 -8.39 31.58
C GLY A 9 5.47 -8.13 31.23
N ASN A 10 5.10 -6.88 30.94
CA ASN A 10 3.75 -6.51 30.53
C ASN A 10 3.37 -7.06 29.14
N ALA A 11 4.31 -7.10 28.21
CA ALA A 11 4.05 -7.64 26.87
C ALA A 11 3.85 -9.17 26.92
N VAL A 12 4.68 -9.88 27.69
CA VAL A 12 4.56 -11.33 27.87
C VAL A 12 3.28 -11.70 28.63
N ALA A 13 2.88 -10.92 29.63
CA ALA A 13 1.65 -11.15 30.40
C ALA A 13 0.36 -10.98 29.57
N ARG A 14 0.43 -10.31 28.42
CA ARG A 14 -0.72 -10.07 27.52
C ARG A 14 -0.84 -11.12 26.40
N LEU A 15 0.11 -12.04 26.29
CA LEU A 15 0.06 -13.11 25.31
C LEU A 15 -1.02 -14.12 25.68
N THR A 16 -1.84 -14.51 24.70
CA THR A 16 -2.86 -15.55 24.86
C THR A 16 -2.24 -16.93 25.10
N GLU A 17 -1.07 -17.18 24.52
CA GLU A 17 -0.25 -18.36 24.73
C GLU A 17 1.20 -17.93 25.01
N ASN A 18 1.81 -18.47 26.06
CA ASN A 18 3.16 -18.11 26.49
C ASN A 18 4.18 -19.17 26.02
N THR A 19 4.38 -19.26 24.71
CA THR A 19 5.36 -20.14 24.06
C THR A 19 6.62 -19.36 23.67
N THR A 20 7.70 -20.06 23.35
CA THR A 20 8.95 -19.43 22.89
C THR A 20 8.73 -18.57 21.63
N ASP A 21 7.87 -19.03 20.71
CA ASP A 21 7.60 -18.33 19.45
C ASP A 21 6.73 -17.09 19.66
N THR A 22 5.69 -17.17 20.50
CA THR A 22 4.84 -16.00 20.79
C THR A 22 5.58 -14.93 21.61
N ARG A 23 6.48 -15.34 22.52
CA ARG A 23 7.38 -14.40 23.22
C ARG A 23 8.36 -13.74 22.25
N ARG A 24 8.93 -14.49 21.30
CA ARG A 24 9.84 -13.95 20.27
C ARG A 24 9.15 -12.89 19.41
N GLU A 25 7.93 -13.14 18.96
CA GLU A 25 7.15 -12.13 18.22
C GLU A 25 6.87 -10.88 19.07
N ALA A 26 6.54 -11.05 20.36
CA ALA A 26 6.30 -9.94 21.26
C ALA A 26 7.55 -9.04 21.41
N TYR A 27 8.74 -9.64 21.52
CA TYR A 27 10.01 -8.92 21.60
C TYR A 27 10.33 -8.16 20.32
N GLN A 28 10.06 -8.75 19.15
CA GLN A 28 10.25 -8.07 17.87
C GLN A 28 9.34 -6.85 17.72
N ARG A 29 8.06 -6.96 18.12
CA ARG A 29 7.12 -5.83 18.11
C ARG A 29 7.55 -4.71 19.07
N LEU A 30 8.04 -5.08 20.26
CA LEU A 30 8.58 -4.11 21.22
C LEU A 30 9.81 -3.38 20.69
N ARG A 31 10.77 -4.10 20.08
CA ARG A 31 11.94 -3.48 19.42
C ARG A 31 11.53 -2.45 18.38
N ALA A 32 10.63 -2.82 17.47
CA ALA A 32 10.17 -1.95 16.40
C ALA A 32 9.49 -0.68 16.96
N ARG A 33 8.68 -0.83 18.00
CA ARG A 33 8.01 0.31 18.65
C ARG A 33 8.98 1.22 19.39
N MET A 34 10.01 0.67 20.02
CA MET A 34 11.02 1.45 20.74
C MET A 34 11.82 2.35 19.80
N VAL A 35 12.20 1.85 18.62
CA VAL A 35 12.87 2.67 17.59
C VAL A 35 11.99 3.84 17.15
N ILE A 36 10.68 3.60 16.99
CA ILE A 36 9.72 4.66 16.65
C ILE A 36 9.59 5.68 17.79
N GLU A 37 9.46 5.24 19.03
CA GLU A 37 9.31 6.14 20.20
C GLU A 37 10.58 6.95 20.49
N LEU A 38 11.78 6.38 20.32
CA LEU A 38 13.05 7.11 20.45
C LEU A 38 13.15 8.24 19.43
N ARG A 39 12.80 7.96 18.17
CA ARG A 39 12.81 8.96 17.09
C ARG A 39 11.72 10.04 17.26
N LEU A 40 10.58 9.71 17.87
CA LEU A 40 9.50 10.66 18.13
C LEU A 40 9.75 11.55 19.34
N SER A 41 10.40 11.02 20.38
CA SER A 41 10.70 11.77 21.61
C SER A 41 11.94 12.65 21.50
N SER A 42 12.90 12.27 20.66
CA SER A 42 14.15 13.00 20.42
C SER A 42 14.43 13.08 18.91
N PRO A 43 14.07 14.17 18.22
CA PRO A 43 14.23 14.31 16.77
C PRO A 43 15.67 14.24 16.27
N ASP A 44 16.64 14.50 17.15
CA ASP A 44 18.09 14.52 16.85
C ASP A 44 18.82 13.23 17.28
N VAL A 45 18.09 12.19 17.70
CA VAL A 45 18.71 10.93 18.15
C VAL A 45 19.47 10.26 17.00
N THR A 46 20.72 9.90 17.25
CA THR A 46 21.60 9.26 16.27
C THR A 46 21.35 7.74 16.19
N ASP A 47 21.68 7.12 15.06
CA ASP A 47 21.52 5.67 14.90
C ASP A 47 22.39 4.87 15.90
N ALA A 48 23.53 5.42 16.33
CA ALA A 48 24.39 4.82 17.35
C ALA A 48 23.72 4.81 18.74
N GLU A 49 23.00 5.88 19.10
CA GLU A 49 22.24 5.95 20.36
C GLU A 49 21.04 5.01 20.33
N ILE A 50 20.37 4.86 19.17
CA ILE A 50 19.30 3.87 18.99
C ILE A 50 19.85 2.46 19.18
N GLU A 51 21.02 2.16 18.61
CA GLU A 51 21.67 0.85 18.73
C GLU A 51 22.08 0.55 20.17
N GLU A 52 22.62 1.53 20.91
CA GLU A 52 22.94 1.38 22.33
C GLU A 52 21.70 1.03 23.17
N ASN A 53 20.58 1.73 22.95
CA ASN A 53 19.30 1.44 23.63
C ASN A 53 18.76 0.05 23.27
N LEU A 54 18.90 -0.38 22.01
CA LEU A 54 18.51 -1.73 21.59
C LEU A 54 19.36 -2.82 22.24
N VAL A 55 20.66 -2.59 22.41
CA VAL A 55 21.56 -3.51 23.12
C VAL A 55 21.17 -3.62 24.60
N GLU A 56 20.76 -2.53 25.25
CA GLU A 56 20.26 -2.58 26.64
C GLU A 56 18.93 -3.33 26.75
N PHE A 57 18.00 -3.07 25.83
CA PHE A 57 16.74 -3.80 25.73
C PHE A 57 16.95 -5.31 25.54
N ASP A 58 17.92 -5.70 24.71
CA ASP A 58 18.27 -7.11 24.50
C ASP A 58 18.87 -7.77 25.73
N ARG A 59 19.71 -7.04 26.48
CA ARG A 59 20.18 -7.51 27.79
C ARG A 59 19.02 -7.73 28.75
N ALA A 60 18.00 -6.87 28.73
CA ALA A 60 16.80 -7.02 29.55
C ALA A 60 15.97 -8.25 29.18
N ILE A 61 15.82 -8.56 27.87
CA ILE A 61 15.15 -9.79 27.42
C ILE A 61 15.88 -11.03 27.96
N ILE A 62 17.22 -11.06 27.85
CA ILE A 62 18.02 -12.20 28.33
C ILE A 62 17.83 -12.40 29.83
N ARG A 63 17.90 -11.32 30.63
CA ARG A 63 17.66 -11.40 32.08
C ARG A 63 16.24 -11.85 32.40
N PHE A 64 15.24 -11.36 31.66
CA PHE A 64 13.84 -11.74 31.85
C PHE A 64 13.60 -13.22 31.55
N GLU A 65 14.15 -13.75 30.46
CA GLU A 65 14.04 -15.18 30.10
C GLU A 65 14.78 -16.06 31.12
N GLN A 66 15.96 -15.64 31.60
CA GLN A 66 16.69 -16.34 32.66
C GLN A 66 15.91 -16.42 33.97
N ASN A 67 15.24 -15.32 34.36
CA ASN A 67 14.39 -15.27 35.55
C ASN A 67 13.08 -16.05 35.38
N SER A 68 12.54 -16.10 34.16
CA SER A 68 11.29 -16.82 33.84
C SER A 68 11.50 -18.33 33.70
N ALA A 69 12.74 -18.77 33.47
CA ALA A 69 13.13 -20.18 33.36
C ALA A 69 13.38 -20.86 34.72
N GLN A 70 13.33 -20.14 35.84
CA GLN A 70 13.41 -20.74 37.18
C GLN A 70 12.05 -21.34 37.60
N PRO A 71 11.97 -22.65 37.92
CA PRO A 71 10.73 -23.23 38.39
C PRO A 71 10.37 -22.66 39.77
N SER A 72 9.16 -22.11 39.87
CA SER A 72 8.51 -21.83 41.13
C SER A 72 8.20 -23.15 41.86
N GLY A 73 9.05 -23.53 42.81
CA GLY A 73 8.72 -24.44 43.90
C GLY A 73 9.69 -25.60 44.14
N GLU A 74 10.65 -25.42 45.04
CA GLU A 74 10.82 -26.31 46.20
C GLU A 74 11.76 -25.67 47.24
N ARG A 75 11.17 -25.24 48.36
CA ARG A 75 11.89 -25.00 49.60
C ARG A 75 12.30 -26.36 50.16
N PHE A 76 13.54 -26.77 49.93
CA PHE A 76 14.21 -27.68 50.85
C PHE A 76 15.11 -26.88 51.79
N SER A 77 14.64 -26.88 53.04
CA SER A 77 15.31 -26.44 54.25
C SER A 77 16.61 -27.22 54.45
N VAL A 78 17.72 -26.49 54.61
CA VAL A 78 18.78 -26.90 55.53
C VAL A 78 19.04 -25.72 56.45
N ALA A 79 18.81 -25.94 57.74
CA ALA A 79 18.87 -24.94 58.80
C ALA A 79 20.29 -24.34 58.95
N PRO A 80 20.39 -23.08 59.42
CA PRO A 80 21.67 -22.42 59.65
C PRO A 80 22.27 -22.90 60.98
N ILE A 81 23.51 -23.37 60.97
CA ILE A 81 24.32 -23.43 62.19
C ILE A 81 24.88 -22.03 62.42
N SER A 82 24.24 -21.30 63.35
CA SER A 82 24.74 -20.07 63.94
C SER A 82 25.58 -20.41 65.17
N VAL A 83 26.83 -19.96 65.18
CA VAL A 83 27.54 -19.60 66.42
C VAL A 83 28.24 -18.26 66.17
N ALA A 84 27.84 -17.26 66.96
CA ALA A 84 28.39 -15.91 67.00
C ALA A 84 29.83 -15.90 67.59
N PRO A 85 30.56 -14.77 67.53
CA PRO A 85 32.02 -14.72 67.43
C PRO A 85 32.73 -14.77 68.80
N PRO A 86 34.08 -14.75 68.79
CA PRO A 86 34.69 -13.69 69.58
C PRO A 86 35.74 -12.91 68.80
N THR A 87 35.72 -11.60 69.03
CA THR A 87 36.87 -10.71 68.92
C THR A 87 38.07 -11.25 69.69
N SER A 88 39.23 -11.34 69.05
CA SER A 88 40.48 -10.80 69.61
C SER A 88 41.58 -10.68 68.55
N THR A 89 42.17 -9.50 68.50
CA THR A 89 43.44 -9.20 67.87
C THR A 89 44.60 -9.68 68.75
N GLY A 90 45.53 -10.45 68.14
CA GLY A 90 46.95 -10.52 68.51
C GLY A 90 47.45 -11.84 69.12
N PRO A 91 48.75 -12.22 68.97
CA PRO A 91 49.62 -12.07 67.80
C PRO A 91 50.29 -13.40 67.37
N ALA A 92 50.86 -13.39 66.15
CA ALA A 92 51.91 -14.28 65.63
C ALA A 92 51.65 -15.80 65.47
N ALA A 93 51.51 -16.25 64.21
CA ALA A 93 52.12 -17.50 63.74
C ALA A 93 52.33 -17.45 62.22
N ARG A 94 53.59 -17.34 61.81
CA ARG A 94 54.07 -17.34 60.44
C ARG A 94 53.90 -18.75 59.85
N GLN A 95 52.76 -19.05 59.21
CA GLN A 95 52.59 -20.30 58.46
C GLN A 95 52.95 -20.09 56.98
N HIS A 96 54.16 -20.55 56.63
CA HIS A 96 54.61 -20.70 55.26
C HIS A 96 53.68 -21.67 54.50
N ARG A 97 52.90 -21.16 53.53
CA ARG A 97 52.34 -22.01 52.46
C ARG A 97 53.52 -22.58 51.65
N PRO A 98 53.63 -23.90 51.45
CA PRO A 98 54.79 -24.48 50.79
C PRO A 98 54.86 -24.04 49.32
N ILE A 99 56.03 -23.55 48.93
CA ILE A 99 56.40 -23.04 47.59
C ILE A 99 55.98 -23.99 46.45
N ARG A 100 55.87 -25.30 46.73
CA ARG A 100 55.45 -26.33 45.77
C ARG A 100 54.06 -26.11 45.17
N LEU A 101 53.09 -25.57 45.90
CA LEU A 101 51.73 -25.35 45.36
C LEU A 101 51.70 -24.18 44.36
N ARG A 102 52.54 -23.16 44.55
CA ARG A 102 52.71 -22.04 43.61
C ARG A 102 53.48 -22.45 42.35
N VAL A 103 54.48 -23.32 42.49
CA VAL A 103 55.24 -23.86 41.36
C VAL A 103 54.36 -24.79 40.50
N ILE A 104 53.56 -25.67 41.12
CA ILE A 104 52.64 -26.54 40.37
C ILE A 104 51.56 -25.71 39.65
N ALA A 105 50.95 -24.72 40.32
CA ALA A 105 50.00 -23.82 39.67
C ALA A 105 50.64 -23.01 38.53
N GLY A 106 51.88 -22.55 38.70
CA GLY A 106 52.64 -21.82 37.68
C GLY A 106 53.02 -22.69 36.47
N VAL A 107 53.40 -23.96 36.69
CA VAL A 107 53.70 -24.92 35.62
C VAL A 107 52.43 -25.34 34.89
N VAL A 108 51.30 -25.50 35.59
CA VAL A 108 50.00 -25.78 34.97
C VAL A 108 49.53 -24.58 34.14
N LEU A 109 49.66 -23.36 34.65
CA LEU A 109 49.34 -22.13 33.90
C LEU A 109 50.27 -21.94 32.69
N ALA A 110 51.57 -22.19 32.83
CA ALA A 110 52.52 -22.15 31.72
C ALA A 110 52.23 -23.24 30.69
N GLY A 111 51.88 -24.46 31.12
CA GLY A 111 51.48 -25.56 30.25
C GLY A 111 50.19 -25.27 29.48
N LEU A 112 49.20 -24.66 30.15
CA LEU A 112 47.97 -24.16 29.51
C LEU A 112 48.26 -23.03 28.52
N ALA A 113 49.19 -22.11 28.84
CA ALA A 113 49.61 -21.04 27.92
C ALA A 113 50.35 -21.58 26.68
N VAL A 114 51.17 -22.63 26.85
CA VAL A 114 51.81 -23.33 25.73
C VAL A 114 50.78 -24.09 24.88
N LEU A 115 49.81 -24.78 25.49
CA LEU A 115 48.70 -25.40 24.75
C LEU A 115 47.87 -24.35 23.99
N TYR A 116 47.61 -23.19 24.61
CA TYR A 116 46.92 -22.07 23.98
C TYR A 116 47.78 -21.37 22.91
N SER A 117 49.05 -21.71 22.74
CA SER A 117 49.87 -21.19 21.63
C SER A 117 49.78 -22.07 20.37
N ILE A 118 49.14 -23.24 20.46
CA ILE A 118 48.98 -24.19 19.37
C ILE A 118 47.69 -23.87 18.58
N PRO A 119 47.76 -23.45 17.31
CA PRO A 119 46.59 -23.00 16.54
C PRO A 119 45.38 -23.93 16.55
N PRO A 120 45.50 -25.26 16.31
CA PRO A 120 44.33 -26.15 16.35
C PRO A 120 43.70 -26.30 17.73
N ILE A 121 44.45 -26.10 18.81
CA ILE A 121 43.89 -26.12 20.18
C ILE A 121 43.13 -24.83 20.46
N ARG A 122 43.66 -23.68 20.01
CA ARG A 122 42.95 -22.41 20.11
C ARG A 122 41.65 -22.42 19.33
N ASP A 123 41.68 -22.88 18.08
CA ASP A 123 40.51 -23.04 17.21
C ASP A 123 39.38 -23.78 17.95
N GLU A 124 39.70 -24.96 18.49
CA GLU A 124 38.75 -25.79 19.23
C GLU A 124 38.19 -25.09 20.49
N LEU A 125 39.05 -24.42 21.26
CA LEU A 125 38.64 -23.69 22.46
C LEU A 125 37.79 -22.46 22.14
N THR A 126 38.13 -21.71 21.09
CA THR A 126 37.35 -20.54 20.65
C THR A 126 35.98 -20.97 20.12
N TRP A 127 35.92 -22.08 19.38
CA TRP A 127 34.66 -22.64 18.90
C TRP A 127 33.78 -23.16 20.04
N ALA A 128 34.36 -23.91 20.98
CA ALA A 128 33.65 -24.40 22.16
C ALA A 128 33.12 -23.23 23.01
N GLY A 129 33.90 -22.16 23.15
CA GLY A 129 33.48 -20.93 23.82
C GLY A 129 32.30 -20.25 23.13
N ALA A 130 32.36 -20.09 21.80
CA ALA A 130 31.28 -19.48 21.01
C ALA A 130 29.96 -20.28 21.11
N ARG A 131 30.03 -21.61 21.04
CA ARG A 131 28.85 -22.47 21.22
C ARG A 131 28.28 -22.42 22.64
N PHE A 132 29.13 -22.33 23.66
CA PHE A 132 28.68 -22.23 25.06
C PHE A 132 28.04 -20.87 25.36
N ASP A 133 28.54 -19.79 24.76
CA ASP A 133 27.94 -18.46 24.86
C ASP A 133 26.52 -18.44 24.27
N GLY A 134 26.33 -19.10 23.11
CA GLY A 134 25.02 -19.29 22.49
C GLY A 134 24.50 -18.05 21.73
N ARG A 135 25.21 -16.92 21.78
CA ARG A 135 24.90 -15.72 20.97
C ARG A 135 25.43 -15.86 19.54
N LEU A 136 24.64 -15.42 18.56
CA LEU A 136 25.04 -15.37 17.15
C LEU A 136 26.32 -14.53 16.93
N GLY A 137 26.48 -13.44 17.68
CA GLY A 137 27.67 -12.58 17.60
C GLY A 137 28.96 -13.30 17.97
N ALA A 138 28.93 -14.24 18.94
CA ALA A 138 30.11 -15.01 19.30
C ALA A 138 30.55 -15.98 18.18
N VAL A 139 29.57 -16.50 17.43
CA VAL A 139 29.84 -17.33 16.24
C VAL A 139 30.39 -16.49 15.08
N MET A 140 29.86 -15.27 14.88
CA MET A 140 30.38 -14.31 13.90
C MET A 140 31.82 -13.91 14.21
N ASP A 141 32.14 -13.64 15.48
CA ASP A 141 33.50 -13.33 15.92
C ASP A 141 34.45 -14.50 15.65
N TYR A 142 34.03 -15.74 15.94
CA TYR A 142 34.81 -16.93 15.62
C TYR A 142 35.10 -17.05 14.11
N ASN A 143 34.07 -16.90 13.25
CA ASN A 143 34.25 -16.99 11.80
C ASN A 143 35.11 -15.86 11.22
N ARG A 144 35.10 -14.68 11.84
CA ARG A 144 36.01 -13.57 11.48
C ARG A 144 37.46 -13.89 11.85
N ASP A 145 37.68 -14.44 13.03
CA ASP A 145 39.02 -14.68 13.57
C ASP A 145 39.65 -15.97 13.01
N TRP A 146 38.82 -16.94 12.59
CA TRP A 146 39.21 -18.25 12.05
C TRP A 146 38.51 -18.58 10.71
N PRO A 147 38.74 -17.80 9.63
CA PRO A 147 38.03 -17.95 8.35
C PRO A 147 38.32 -19.27 7.61
N HIS A 148 39.38 -19.99 8.02
CA HIS A 148 39.72 -21.32 7.53
C HIS A 148 39.87 -22.32 8.70
N GLY A 149 39.27 -22.01 9.86
CA GLY A 149 39.24 -22.89 11.03
C GLY A 149 38.43 -24.16 10.74
N ARG A 150 38.64 -25.21 11.55
CA ARG A 150 37.95 -26.51 11.33
C ARG A 150 36.43 -26.39 11.45
N HIS A 151 35.95 -25.42 12.23
CA HIS A 151 34.53 -25.19 12.43
C HIS A 151 34.01 -23.98 11.65
N SER A 152 34.79 -23.42 10.72
CA SER A 152 34.38 -22.25 9.93
C SER A 152 33.12 -22.52 9.11
N ASP A 153 32.97 -23.72 8.55
CA ASP A 153 31.77 -24.15 7.82
C ASP A 153 30.55 -24.29 8.75
N GLU A 154 30.74 -24.88 9.93
CA GLU A 154 29.68 -25.01 10.96
C GLU A 154 29.25 -23.65 11.51
N GLY A 155 30.19 -22.75 11.79
CA GLY A 155 29.89 -21.39 12.21
C GLY A 155 29.22 -20.57 11.10
N ALA A 156 29.64 -20.71 9.84
CA ALA A 156 29.02 -20.01 8.71
C ALA A 156 27.58 -20.49 8.49
N TRP A 157 27.34 -21.81 8.56
CA TRP A 157 25.99 -22.37 8.53
C TRP A 157 25.13 -21.89 9.69
N MET A 158 25.70 -21.86 10.90
CA MET A 158 25.00 -21.32 12.07
C MET A 158 24.60 -19.86 11.87
N ILE A 159 25.45 -19.04 11.26
CA ILE A 159 25.09 -17.65 10.92
C ILE A 159 23.98 -17.62 9.87
N ALA A 160 24.09 -18.45 8.83
CA ALA A 160 23.16 -18.48 7.70
C ALA A 160 21.74 -18.94 8.10
N GLN A 161 21.60 -19.98 8.91
CA GLN A 161 20.29 -20.51 9.33
C GLN A 161 19.47 -19.52 10.18
N PHE A 162 20.15 -18.60 10.88
CA PHE A 162 19.50 -17.54 11.67
C PHE A 162 19.34 -16.23 10.89
N GLY A 163 19.84 -16.19 9.65
CA GLY A 163 19.74 -15.04 8.77
C GLY A 163 18.54 -15.09 7.83
N ASN A 164 18.55 -14.20 6.84
CA ASN A 164 17.56 -14.15 5.77
C ASN A 164 18.06 -14.92 4.53
N ALA A 165 17.35 -14.83 3.41
CA ALA A 165 17.78 -15.43 2.15
C ALA A 165 19.17 -14.93 1.70
N GLU A 166 19.58 -13.71 2.04
CA GLU A 166 20.91 -13.20 1.69
C GLU A 166 22.01 -13.94 2.45
N ALA A 167 21.81 -14.20 3.75
CA ALA A 167 22.77 -14.94 4.57
C ALA A 167 22.97 -16.38 4.07
N LEU A 168 21.90 -17.05 3.65
CA LEU A 168 21.98 -18.39 3.05
C LEU A 168 22.67 -18.37 1.68
N ASN A 169 22.41 -17.35 0.85
CA ASN A 169 23.12 -17.20 -0.43
C ASN A 169 24.62 -16.92 -0.22
N ALA A 170 24.99 -16.11 0.78
CA ALA A 170 26.37 -15.85 1.14
C ALA A 170 27.08 -17.15 1.57
N TYR A 171 26.43 -17.96 2.42
CA TYR A 171 26.96 -19.28 2.78
C TYR A 171 27.18 -20.18 1.56
N LEU A 172 26.22 -20.26 0.64
CA LEU A 172 26.35 -21.06 -0.59
C LEU A 172 27.46 -20.56 -1.53
N GLN A 173 27.77 -19.27 -1.50
CA GLN A 173 28.83 -18.65 -2.28
C GLN A 173 30.21 -18.92 -1.66
N ASP A 174 30.34 -18.77 -0.35
CA ASP A 174 31.60 -18.89 0.38
C ASP A 174 31.98 -20.35 0.68
N HIS A 175 30.97 -21.23 0.79
CA HIS A 175 31.11 -22.64 1.09
C HIS A 175 30.41 -23.54 0.03
N PRO A 176 30.81 -23.51 -1.26
CA PRO A 176 30.12 -24.23 -2.33
C PRO A 176 30.15 -25.76 -2.17
N ASP A 177 31.17 -26.29 -1.48
CA ASP A 177 31.33 -27.70 -1.13
C ASP A 177 31.16 -27.94 0.39
N GLY A 178 30.55 -26.98 1.10
CA GLY A 178 30.29 -27.06 2.53
C GLY A 178 29.32 -28.19 2.89
N ARG A 179 29.41 -28.68 4.12
CA ARG A 179 28.59 -29.84 4.55
C ARG A 179 27.10 -29.53 4.64
N PHE A 180 26.72 -28.25 4.75
CA PHE A 180 25.33 -27.80 4.89
C PHE A 180 24.76 -27.19 3.61
N VAL A 181 25.43 -27.37 2.46
CA VAL A 181 24.98 -26.81 1.17
C VAL A 181 23.59 -27.32 0.78
N ALA A 182 23.30 -28.60 1.04
CA ALA A 182 21.99 -29.18 0.73
C ALA A 182 20.88 -28.55 1.60
N GLU A 183 21.13 -28.44 2.90
CA GLU A 183 20.24 -27.83 3.88
C GLU A 183 20.02 -26.34 3.63
N ALA A 184 21.07 -25.61 3.27
CA ALA A 184 20.98 -24.19 2.93
C ALA A 184 20.14 -23.96 1.67
N ARG A 185 20.30 -24.78 0.63
CA ARG A 185 19.45 -24.75 -0.56
C ARG A 185 18.00 -25.07 -0.24
N GLN A 186 17.77 -26.07 0.62
CA GLN A 186 16.42 -26.44 1.05
C GLN A 186 15.76 -25.31 1.86
N THR A 187 16.49 -24.65 2.74
CA THR A 187 15.94 -23.53 3.54
C THR A 187 15.62 -22.33 2.65
N LEU A 188 16.48 -22.02 1.67
CA LEU A 188 16.22 -20.98 0.68
C LEU A 188 14.98 -21.25 -0.18
N ASP A 189 14.81 -22.51 -0.57
CA ASP A 189 13.65 -22.98 -1.31
C ASP A 189 12.36 -22.78 -0.49
N THR A 190 12.33 -23.25 0.76
CA THR A 190 11.19 -23.05 1.68
C THR A 190 10.88 -21.56 1.92
N LEU A 191 11.91 -20.73 2.12
CA LEU A 191 11.72 -19.28 2.30
C LEU A 191 11.13 -18.61 1.06
N ALA A 192 11.52 -19.06 -0.14
CA ALA A 192 11.00 -18.54 -1.39
C ALA A 192 9.61 -19.09 -1.74
N TRP A 193 9.28 -20.29 -1.27
CA TRP A 193 7.96 -20.89 -1.45
C TRP A 193 6.88 -20.15 -0.68
N ARG A 194 7.14 -19.76 0.57
CA ARG A 194 6.15 -19.11 1.45
C ARG A 194 5.37 -17.95 0.80
N PRO A 195 5.99 -16.92 0.19
CA PRO A 195 5.22 -15.85 -0.45
C PRO A 195 4.40 -16.35 -1.65
N ALA A 196 4.90 -17.35 -2.39
CA ALA A 196 4.15 -17.93 -3.50
C ALA A 196 2.94 -18.77 -3.02
N ASP A 197 3.07 -19.40 -1.86
CA ASP A 197 2.00 -20.12 -1.18
C ASP A 197 0.91 -19.18 -0.65
N GLU A 198 1.32 -18.09 -0.01
CA GLU A 198 0.43 -17.06 0.57
C GLU A 198 -0.34 -16.27 -0.50
N ASP A 199 0.33 -15.84 -1.58
CA ASP A 199 -0.31 -15.06 -2.64
C ASP A 199 -1.25 -15.92 -3.51
N ASP A 200 -0.97 -17.22 -3.67
CA ASP A 200 -1.70 -18.19 -4.51
C ASP A 200 -2.00 -17.69 -5.95
N THR A 201 -1.15 -16.82 -6.48
CA THR A 201 -1.27 -16.30 -7.85
C THR A 201 -0.37 -17.07 -8.80
N VAL A 202 -0.76 -17.16 -10.08
CA VAL A 202 0.10 -17.76 -11.11
C VAL A 202 1.41 -16.97 -11.24
N LEU A 203 1.36 -15.65 -11.10
CA LEU A 203 2.55 -14.79 -11.12
C LEU A 203 3.56 -15.18 -10.03
N ALA A 204 3.12 -15.31 -8.77
CA ALA A 204 4.00 -15.65 -7.65
C ALA A 204 4.57 -17.07 -7.77
N LEU A 205 3.73 -18.05 -8.16
CA LEU A 205 4.14 -19.43 -8.39
C LEU A 205 5.14 -19.55 -9.56
N GLN A 206 4.97 -18.76 -10.62
CA GLN A 206 5.92 -18.69 -11.73
C GLN A 206 7.26 -18.08 -11.30
N ALA A 207 7.24 -17.02 -10.49
CA ALA A 207 8.45 -16.42 -9.96
C ALA A 207 9.25 -17.42 -9.10
N TYR A 208 8.55 -18.21 -8.26
CA TYR A 208 9.17 -19.32 -7.54
C TYR A 208 9.79 -20.35 -8.49
N LEU A 209 9.05 -20.82 -9.50
CA LEU A 209 9.55 -21.82 -10.47
C LEU A 209 10.72 -21.31 -11.32
N GLN A 210 10.78 -20.01 -11.61
CA GLN A 210 11.90 -19.42 -12.32
C GLN A 210 13.19 -19.50 -11.50
N ARG A 211 13.09 -19.35 -10.18
CA ARG A 211 14.24 -19.39 -9.26
C ARG A 211 14.59 -20.81 -8.83
N TYR A 212 13.60 -21.69 -8.66
CA TYR A 212 13.75 -23.07 -8.19
C TYR A 212 13.02 -24.05 -9.12
N PRO A 213 13.48 -24.23 -10.37
CA PRO A 213 12.81 -25.09 -11.35
C PRO A 213 12.76 -26.57 -10.93
N ASN A 214 13.70 -26.99 -10.06
CA ASN A 214 13.76 -28.34 -9.49
C ASN A 214 13.68 -28.29 -7.95
N GLY A 215 13.07 -27.25 -7.37
CA GLY A 215 12.85 -27.13 -5.93
C GLY A 215 11.87 -28.18 -5.40
N ALA A 216 11.83 -28.33 -4.08
CA ALA A 216 10.94 -29.24 -3.36
C ALA A 216 9.46 -28.98 -3.65
N HIS A 217 9.08 -27.71 -3.87
CA HIS A 217 7.70 -27.31 -4.19
C HIS A 217 7.48 -27.10 -5.70
N ALA A 218 8.44 -27.46 -6.56
CA ALA A 218 8.31 -27.20 -8.00
C ALA A 218 7.13 -27.93 -8.65
N GLU A 219 6.89 -29.18 -8.27
CA GLU A 219 5.75 -29.93 -8.82
C GLU A 219 4.41 -29.41 -8.30
N GLU A 220 4.34 -29.07 -7.00
CA GLU A 220 3.18 -28.44 -6.38
C GLU A 220 2.84 -27.10 -7.05
N ALA A 221 3.84 -26.25 -7.29
CA ALA A 221 3.68 -24.98 -7.96
C ALA A 221 3.11 -25.13 -9.38
N ARG A 222 3.60 -26.11 -10.16
CA ARG A 222 3.09 -26.39 -11.51
C ARG A 222 1.62 -26.81 -11.48
N GLN A 223 1.24 -27.67 -10.53
CA GLN A 223 -0.12 -28.14 -10.38
C GLN A 223 -1.08 -27.02 -9.96
N ARG A 224 -0.65 -26.14 -9.04
CA ARG A 224 -1.43 -24.95 -8.64
C ARG A 224 -1.59 -23.95 -9.76
N ILE A 225 -0.54 -23.67 -10.54
CA ILE A 225 -0.63 -22.81 -11.74
C ILE A 225 -1.69 -23.34 -12.70
N GLU A 226 -1.64 -24.64 -12.99
CA GLU A 226 -2.56 -25.24 -13.95
C GLU A 226 -4.01 -25.27 -13.44
N THR A 227 -4.19 -25.42 -12.12
CA THR A 227 -5.50 -25.31 -11.48
C THR A 227 -6.03 -23.88 -11.53
N ALA A 228 -5.22 -22.90 -11.13
CA ALA A 228 -5.57 -21.48 -11.13
C ALA A 228 -5.92 -20.98 -12.54
N ARG A 229 -5.18 -21.40 -13.58
CA ARG A 229 -5.45 -21.03 -14.98
C ARG A 229 -6.79 -21.50 -15.53
N ARG A 230 -7.41 -22.50 -14.89
CA ARG A 230 -8.70 -23.07 -15.29
C ARG A 230 -9.82 -22.72 -14.30
N ASN A 231 -9.52 -21.98 -13.25
CA ASN A 231 -10.49 -21.61 -12.25
C ASN A 231 -11.36 -20.44 -12.74
N GLU A 232 -12.47 -20.79 -13.38
CA GLU A 232 -13.43 -19.85 -13.96
C GLU A 232 -13.93 -18.80 -12.94
N GLN A 233 -13.97 -19.14 -11.65
CA GLN A 233 -14.43 -18.23 -10.60
C GLN A 233 -13.58 -16.96 -10.50
N LEU A 234 -12.26 -17.07 -10.70
CA LEU A 234 -11.35 -15.92 -10.68
C LEU A 234 -11.71 -14.90 -11.78
N TYR A 235 -12.06 -15.41 -12.96
CA TYR A 235 -12.52 -14.56 -14.06
C TYR A 235 -13.86 -13.92 -13.75
N VAL A 236 -14.83 -14.70 -13.24
CA VAL A 236 -16.17 -14.21 -12.91
C VAL A 236 -16.10 -13.07 -11.89
N GLU A 237 -15.33 -13.23 -10.81
CA GLU A 237 -15.16 -12.22 -9.77
C GLU A 237 -14.53 -10.92 -10.30
N ALA A 238 -13.56 -11.05 -11.21
CA ALA A 238 -12.91 -9.91 -11.84
C ALA A 238 -13.87 -9.08 -12.71
N VAL A 239 -14.75 -9.75 -13.47
CA VAL A 239 -15.65 -9.07 -14.43
C VAL A 239 -17.04 -8.73 -13.87
N GLN A 240 -17.42 -9.29 -12.72
CA GLN A 240 -18.78 -9.22 -12.17
C GLN A 240 -19.32 -7.80 -12.07
N HIS A 241 -18.45 -6.81 -11.79
CA HIS A 241 -18.84 -5.42 -11.54
C HIS A 241 -18.44 -4.45 -12.67
N GLY A 242 -17.78 -4.92 -13.73
CA GLY A 242 -17.31 -4.06 -14.83
C GLY A 242 -16.28 -3.01 -14.39
N GLU A 243 -15.49 -3.31 -13.35
CA GLU A 243 -14.42 -2.44 -12.84
C GLU A 243 -13.09 -2.75 -13.54
N PRO A 244 -12.52 -1.81 -14.33
CA PRO A 244 -11.27 -2.05 -15.06
C PRO A 244 -10.12 -2.53 -14.18
N ALA A 245 -9.96 -1.94 -13.00
CA ALA A 245 -8.87 -2.25 -12.07
C ALA A 245 -8.86 -3.73 -11.64
N ARG A 246 -10.03 -4.34 -11.42
CA ARG A 246 -10.11 -5.76 -11.04
C ARG A 246 -9.77 -6.69 -12.20
N ILE A 247 -10.16 -6.31 -13.42
CA ILE A 247 -9.83 -7.08 -14.62
C ILE A 247 -8.32 -6.98 -14.90
N GLU A 248 -7.72 -5.82 -14.69
CA GLU A 248 -6.27 -5.61 -14.78
C GLU A 248 -5.51 -6.44 -13.75
N GLU A 249 -5.97 -6.45 -12.50
CA GLU A 249 -5.40 -7.28 -11.43
C GLU A 249 -5.46 -8.77 -11.78
N PHE A 250 -6.61 -9.24 -12.26
CA PHE A 250 -6.76 -10.63 -12.73
C PHE A 250 -5.77 -10.96 -13.86
N LEU A 251 -5.64 -10.09 -14.86
CA LEU A 251 -4.71 -10.28 -15.98
C LEU A 251 -3.24 -10.29 -15.53
N ALA A 252 -2.90 -9.51 -14.50
CA ALA A 252 -1.56 -9.45 -13.93
C ALA A 252 -1.22 -10.68 -13.09
N ASN A 253 -2.15 -11.13 -12.24
CA ASN A 253 -1.94 -12.21 -11.28
C ASN A 253 -2.10 -13.61 -11.91
N PHE A 254 -2.87 -13.72 -12.99
CA PHE A 254 -3.20 -15.01 -13.62
C PHE A 254 -2.76 -15.12 -15.10
N PRO A 255 -1.47 -14.91 -15.44
CA PRO A 255 -1.02 -15.00 -16.83
C PRO A 255 -1.16 -16.42 -17.40
N GLY A 256 -1.73 -16.50 -18.61
CA GLY A 256 -2.05 -17.75 -19.30
C GLY A 256 -3.35 -18.41 -18.82
N HIS A 257 -4.21 -17.68 -18.09
CA HIS A 257 -5.55 -18.17 -17.76
C HIS A 257 -6.37 -18.42 -19.03
N VAL A 258 -7.25 -19.44 -19.02
CA VAL A 258 -8.05 -19.82 -20.21
C VAL A 258 -8.98 -18.71 -20.70
N ARG A 259 -9.35 -17.79 -19.80
CA ARG A 259 -10.15 -16.57 -20.05
C ARG A 259 -9.34 -15.29 -20.25
N GLU A 260 -8.02 -15.37 -20.44
CA GLU A 260 -7.20 -14.14 -20.57
C GLU A 260 -7.64 -13.27 -21.75
N ALA A 261 -7.96 -13.87 -22.90
CA ALA A 261 -8.43 -13.12 -24.08
C ALA A 261 -9.82 -12.47 -23.84
N ASP A 262 -10.72 -13.20 -23.16
CA ASP A 262 -12.05 -12.70 -22.80
C ASP A 262 -11.94 -11.54 -21.80
N ALA A 263 -11.05 -11.65 -20.82
CA ALA A 263 -10.76 -10.59 -19.86
C ALA A 263 -10.17 -9.34 -20.54
N ARG A 264 -9.22 -9.50 -21.48
CA ARG A 264 -8.69 -8.37 -22.26
C ARG A 264 -9.77 -7.66 -23.07
N THR A 265 -10.67 -8.43 -23.68
CA THR A 265 -11.82 -7.88 -24.43
C THR A 265 -12.77 -7.14 -23.48
N THR A 266 -13.06 -7.72 -22.32
CA THR A 266 -13.93 -7.11 -21.30
C THR A 266 -13.33 -5.82 -20.76
N LEU A 267 -12.01 -5.78 -20.52
CA LEU A 267 -11.30 -4.57 -20.09
C LEU A 267 -11.39 -3.45 -21.13
N ALA A 268 -11.21 -3.79 -22.41
CA ALA A 268 -11.36 -2.82 -23.50
C ALA A 268 -12.78 -2.22 -23.53
N ASN A 269 -13.81 -3.05 -23.31
CA ASN A 269 -15.21 -2.62 -23.28
C ASN A 269 -15.59 -1.86 -21.99
N ALA A 270 -14.91 -2.14 -20.88
CA ALA A 270 -15.09 -1.46 -19.60
C ALA A 270 -14.39 -0.08 -19.54
N THR A 271 -13.54 0.24 -20.52
CA THR A 271 -12.91 1.55 -20.66
C THR A 271 -13.96 2.57 -21.13
N PRO A 272 -14.03 3.78 -20.55
CA PRO A 272 -15.03 4.77 -20.95
C PRO A 272 -14.93 5.17 -22.42
N ARG A 273 -16.07 5.09 -23.14
CA ARG A 273 -16.19 5.44 -24.56
C ARG A 273 -17.28 6.51 -24.75
N ASP A 274 -17.07 7.44 -25.68
CA ASP A 274 -18.00 8.55 -25.94
C ASP A 274 -19.40 8.05 -26.31
N LEU A 275 -20.42 8.62 -25.66
CA LEU A 275 -21.83 8.27 -25.89
C LEU A 275 -22.24 8.35 -27.36
N PHE A 276 -21.78 9.37 -28.09
CA PHE A 276 -22.14 9.54 -29.49
C PHE A 276 -21.59 8.40 -30.35
N ASP A 277 -20.35 7.97 -30.11
CA ASP A 277 -19.74 6.83 -30.82
C ASP A 277 -20.51 5.53 -30.55
N LEU A 278 -20.84 5.29 -29.28
CA LEU A 278 -21.61 4.10 -28.88
C LEU A 278 -23.01 4.06 -29.53
N ILE A 279 -23.65 5.21 -29.73
CA ILE A 279 -24.93 5.30 -30.44
C ILE A 279 -24.75 4.97 -31.93
N GLN A 280 -23.72 5.53 -32.59
CA GLN A 280 -23.48 5.27 -34.02
C GLN A 280 -23.15 3.80 -34.31
N GLU A 281 -22.49 3.14 -33.36
CA GLU A 281 -22.17 1.71 -33.43
C GLU A 281 -23.37 0.80 -33.08
N GLY A 282 -24.47 1.37 -32.57
CA GLY A 282 -25.62 0.59 -32.09
C GLY A 282 -25.37 -0.17 -30.78
N ALA A 283 -24.31 0.18 -30.05
CA ALA A 283 -23.96 -0.42 -28.76
C ALA A 283 -24.79 0.14 -27.59
N ILE A 284 -25.34 1.35 -27.75
CA ILE A 284 -26.22 2.02 -26.79
C ILE A 284 -27.42 2.59 -27.54
N GLU A 285 -28.62 2.35 -27.02
CA GLU A 285 -29.80 3.15 -27.34
C GLU A 285 -30.01 4.19 -26.23
N ALA A 286 -30.07 5.47 -26.62
CA ALA A 286 -30.18 6.58 -25.66
C ALA A 286 -31.46 7.37 -25.88
N HIS A 287 -32.22 7.55 -24.81
CA HIS A 287 -33.45 8.33 -24.79
C HIS A 287 -33.36 9.40 -23.71
N GLY A 288 -33.24 10.68 -24.13
CA GLY A 288 -33.18 11.83 -23.22
C GLY A 288 -34.47 12.64 -23.24
N THR A 289 -34.95 13.03 -22.07
CA THR A 289 -36.07 13.98 -21.86
C THR A 289 -35.70 15.12 -20.93
N GLY A 290 -36.42 16.24 -21.03
CA GLY A 290 -36.22 17.39 -20.16
C GLY A 290 -36.49 17.07 -18.70
N ALA A 291 -35.66 17.60 -17.81
CA ALA A 291 -35.86 17.54 -16.36
C ALA A 291 -35.72 18.93 -15.72
N GLY A 292 -36.06 19.98 -16.46
CA GLY A 292 -35.89 21.37 -16.08
C GLY A 292 -34.61 22.00 -16.62
N ILE A 293 -34.18 23.09 -15.98
CA ILE A 293 -33.11 23.94 -16.50
C ILE A 293 -31.70 23.38 -16.24
N GLU A 294 -31.52 22.61 -15.15
CA GLU A 294 -30.19 22.15 -14.68
C GLU A 294 -29.84 20.72 -15.15
N SER A 295 -30.79 19.97 -15.70
CA SER A 295 -30.59 18.54 -15.98
C SER A 295 -31.49 17.96 -17.06
N ILE A 296 -31.06 16.80 -17.56
CA ILE A 296 -31.77 15.96 -18.52
C ILE A 296 -31.94 14.58 -17.89
N SER A 297 -33.14 14.03 -17.94
CA SER A 297 -33.36 12.63 -17.58
C SER A 297 -33.02 11.76 -18.78
N MET A 298 -32.14 10.79 -18.62
CA MET A 298 -31.70 9.93 -19.72
C MET A 298 -31.81 8.46 -19.36
N THR A 299 -32.44 7.69 -20.24
CA THR A 299 -32.43 6.23 -20.20
C THR A 299 -31.45 5.74 -21.26
N LEU A 300 -30.49 4.92 -20.83
CA LEU A 300 -29.48 4.29 -21.66
C LEU A 300 -29.69 2.78 -21.63
N HIS A 301 -29.95 2.18 -22.79
CA HIS A 301 -30.06 0.73 -22.94
C HIS A 301 -28.76 0.19 -23.57
N ASN A 302 -28.06 -0.67 -22.83
CA ASN A 302 -26.89 -1.37 -23.36
C ASN A 302 -27.36 -2.57 -24.18
N THR A 303 -27.12 -2.56 -25.48
CA THR A 303 -27.52 -3.64 -26.41
C THR A 303 -26.49 -4.78 -26.47
N THR A 304 -25.30 -4.57 -25.90
CA THR A 304 -24.17 -5.49 -26.00
C THR A 304 -24.20 -6.57 -24.91
N PRO A 305 -23.58 -7.74 -25.15
CA PRO A 305 -23.49 -8.82 -24.17
C PRO A 305 -22.38 -8.60 -23.12
N TYR A 306 -21.82 -7.39 -23.02
CA TYR A 306 -20.74 -7.05 -22.09
C TYR A 306 -21.02 -5.74 -21.36
N TRP A 307 -20.29 -5.49 -20.27
CA TRP A 307 -20.36 -4.22 -19.54
C TRP A 307 -19.90 -3.06 -20.44
N LEU A 308 -20.64 -1.96 -20.43
CA LEU A 308 -20.26 -0.74 -21.12
C LEU A 308 -20.00 0.39 -20.12
N ALA A 309 -18.93 1.15 -20.35
CA ALA A 309 -18.68 2.43 -19.70
C ALA A 309 -18.95 3.57 -20.69
N VAL A 310 -20.06 4.27 -20.51
CA VAL A 310 -20.49 5.37 -21.35
C VAL A 310 -19.92 6.68 -20.80
N LEU A 311 -19.11 7.37 -21.61
CA LEU A 311 -18.57 8.69 -21.32
C LEU A 311 -19.45 9.76 -21.96
N ILE A 312 -19.94 10.68 -21.14
CA ILE A 312 -20.65 11.88 -21.56
C ILE A 312 -19.76 13.08 -21.22
N PRO A 313 -19.00 13.64 -22.18
CA PRO A 313 -18.14 14.78 -21.92
C PRO A 313 -18.96 16.07 -21.73
N PRO A 314 -18.40 17.11 -21.09
CA PRO A 314 -18.98 18.46 -21.12
C PRO A 314 -18.97 18.98 -22.56
N GLY A 315 -20.08 19.59 -22.98
CA GLY A 315 -20.25 20.05 -24.36
C GLY A 315 -20.99 19.07 -25.28
N THR A 316 -21.36 17.87 -24.83
CA THR A 316 -22.32 17.04 -25.57
C THR A 316 -23.63 17.81 -25.71
N PHE A 317 -24.14 17.89 -26.94
CA PHE A 317 -25.27 18.75 -27.28
C PHE A 317 -26.54 17.94 -27.49
N MET A 318 -27.62 18.40 -26.88
CA MET A 318 -28.91 17.73 -26.89
C MET A 318 -29.89 18.65 -27.61
N VAL A 319 -30.25 18.25 -28.82
CA VAL A 319 -31.11 19.01 -29.71
C VAL A 319 -32.55 18.62 -29.46
N ALA A 320 -33.36 19.57 -28.97
CA ALA A 320 -34.78 19.34 -28.71
C ALA A 320 -35.48 18.99 -30.03
N ARG A 321 -36.32 17.95 -29.99
CA ARG A 321 -37.15 17.56 -31.14
C ARG A 321 -38.26 18.57 -31.40
N ASP A 322 -38.84 19.13 -30.35
CA ASP A 322 -39.73 20.28 -30.46
C ASP A 322 -38.91 21.57 -30.53
N THR A 323 -39.14 22.36 -31.58
CA THR A 323 -38.50 23.66 -31.79
C THR A 323 -38.94 24.73 -30.77
N SER A 324 -40.05 24.50 -30.06
CA SER A 324 -40.52 25.38 -28.98
C SER A 324 -39.66 25.29 -27.72
N ALA A 325 -38.97 24.16 -27.51
CA ALA A 325 -38.15 23.88 -26.34
C ALA A 325 -36.67 24.27 -26.52
N GLN A 326 -36.01 24.57 -25.40
CA GLN A 326 -34.57 24.86 -25.34
C GLN A 326 -33.75 23.61 -25.64
N ASN A 327 -32.67 23.80 -26.40
CA ASN A 327 -31.62 22.80 -26.50
C ASN A 327 -30.84 22.75 -25.19
N MET A 328 -30.10 21.67 -24.95
CA MET A 328 -29.30 21.52 -23.74
C MET A 328 -27.86 21.18 -24.08
N VAL A 329 -26.92 21.63 -23.25
CA VAL A 329 -25.51 21.27 -23.34
C VAL A 329 -25.04 20.70 -22.02
N THR A 330 -24.33 19.56 -22.05
CA THR A 330 -23.82 18.93 -20.83
C THR A 330 -22.73 19.77 -20.20
N THR A 331 -22.72 19.83 -18.87
CA THR A 331 -21.89 20.79 -18.12
C THR A 331 -20.74 20.15 -17.36
N GLU A 332 -20.71 18.81 -17.26
CA GLU A 332 -19.74 18.03 -16.52
C GLU A 332 -19.48 16.69 -17.22
N THR A 333 -18.30 16.13 -17.01
CA THR A 333 -17.98 14.76 -17.44
C THR A 333 -18.74 13.77 -16.56
N GLN A 334 -19.47 12.86 -17.19
CA GLN A 334 -20.12 11.74 -16.50
C GLN A 334 -19.70 10.42 -17.12
N VAL A 335 -19.40 9.43 -16.29
CA VAL A 335 -19.09 8.06 -16.71
C VAL A 335 -20.13 7.13 -16.11
N ILE A 336 -20.88 6.45 -16.97
CA ILE A 336 -22.01 5.61 -16.58
C ILE A 336 -21.68 4.17 -16.97
N ARG A 337 -21.60 3.28 -15.97
CA ARG A 337 -21.38 1.85 -16.19
C ARG A 337 -22.72 1.12 -16.25
N ILE A 338 -22.94 0.38 -17.33
CA ILE A 338 -24.20 -0.30 -17.61
C ILE A 338 -23.93 -1.79 -17.81
N ARG A 339 -24.72 -2.62 -17.12
CA ARG A 339 -24.66 -4.08 -17.24
C ARG A 339 -25.00 -4.52 -18.67
N PRO A 340 -24.52 -5.70 -19.09
CA PRO A 340 -24.94 -6.30 -20.36
C PRO A 340 -26.46 -6.30 -20.52
N GLN A 341 -26.96 -5.95 -21.69
CA GLN A 341 -28.38 -6.11 -22.06
C GLN A 341 -29.37 -5.52 -21.04
N SER A 342 -29.03 -4.35 -20.48
CA SER A 342 -29.79 -3.74 -19.39
C SER A 342 -29.88 -2.23 -19.52
N ASP A 343 -30.84 -1.65 -18.79
CA ASP A 343 -31.09 -0.22 -18.75
C ASP A 343 -30.40 0.47 -17.57
N ALA A 344 -29.99 1.71 -17.79
CA ALA A 344 -29.61 2.67 -16.75
C ALA A 344 -30.39 3.97 -16.93
N SER A 345 -31.03 4.44 -15.86
CA SER A 345 -31.65 5.76 -15.80
C SER A 345 -30.75 6.71 -15.02
N VAL A 346 -30.38 7.83 -15.64
CA VAL A 346 -29.41 8.78 -15.11
C VAL A 346 -29.88 10.22 -15.28
N SER A 347 -29.51 11.08 -14.34
CA SER A 347 -29.71 12.53 -14.44
C SER A 347 -28.42 13.16 -14.94
N ILE A 348 -28.45 13.71 -16.15
CA ILE A 348 -27.29 14.33 -16.79
C ILE A 348 -27.26 15.81 -16.45
N ALA A 349 -26.18 16.29 -15.83
CA ALA A 349 -25.95 17.71 -15.58
C ALA A 349 -25.84 18.48 -16.90
N ALA A 350 -26.69 19.50 -17.07
CA ALA A 350 -26.81 20.26 -18.30
C ALA A 350 -27.16 21.72 -18.04
N ALA A 351 -27.04 22.54 -19.06
CA ALA A 351 -27.49 23.93 -19.07
C ALA A 351 -28.25 24.21 -20.36
N CYS A 352 -29.29 25.04 -20.28
CA CYS A 352 -30.10 25.37 -21.43
C CYS A 352 -29.38 26.31 -22.41
N ALA A 353 -29.60 26.08 -23.70
CA ALA A 353 -29.28 26.98 -24.79
C ALA A 353 -30.58 27.41 -25.49
N ASN A 354 -30.55 28.53 -26.21
CA ASN A 354 -31.74 29.11 -26.86
C ASN A 354 -32.73 29.73 -25.86
N ARG A 355 -32.23 30.58 -24.95
CA ARG A 355 -32.94 31.24 -23.85
C ARG A 355 -34.39 31.68 -24.13
N PRO A 356 -34.75 32.22 -25.32
CA PRO A 356 -36.13 32.64 -25.59
C PRO A 356 -37.17 31.50 -25.65
N ARG A 357 -36.73 30.24 -25.70
CA ARG A 357 -37.58 29.04 -25.82
C ARG A 357 -38.01 28.50 -24.46
N ASP A 358 -38.97 27.59 -24.46
CA ASP A 358 -39.49 26.98 -23.24
C ASP A 358 -38.45 26.04 -22.59
N ILE A 359 -38.45 26.01 -21.25
CA ILE A 359 -37.58 25.10 -20.49
C ILE A 359 -38.10 23.67 -20.71
N PRO A 360 -37.24 22.71 -21.08
CA PRO A 360 -37.67 21.36 -21.40
C PRO A 360 -38.03 20.56 -20.14
N TYR A 361 -39.14 19.84 -20.21
CA TYR A 361 -39.64 18.91 -19.19
C TYR A 361 -39.85 17.51 -19.80
N GLY A 362 -40.55 16.61 -19.09
CA GLY A 362 -40.60 15.18 -19.43
C GLY A 362 -41.17 14.85 -20.81
N ASP A 363 -41.97 15.74 -21.39
CA ASP A 363 -42.54 15.57 -22.74
C ASP A 363 -41.56 16.00 -23.85
N ASP A 364 -40.52 16.77 -23.51
CA ASP A 364 -39.53 17.29 -24.45
C ASP A 364 -38.40 16.28 -24.65
N GLN A 365 -38.38 15.65 -25.83
CA GLN A 365 -37.36 14.67 -26.19
C GLN A 365 -36.17 15.29 -26.92
N PHE A 366 -34.99 14.70 -26.72
CA PHE A 366 -33.76 15.14 -27.36
C PHE A 366 -33.23 14.16 -28.42
N THR A 367 -32.49 14.72 -29.37
CA THR A 367 -31.51 14.00 -30.20
C THR A 367 -30.11 14.40 -29.76
N ILE A 368 -29.14 13.50 -29.88
CA ILE A 368 -27.79 13.69 -29.33
C ILE A 368 -26.82 14.04 -30.46
N ALA A 369 -26.05 15.11 -30.27
CA ALA A 369 -24.97 15.53 -31.13
C ALA A 369 -23.67 15.62 -30.31
N ARG A 370 -22.54 15.21 -30.91
CA ARG A 370 -21.25 15.18 -30.21
C ARG A 370 -20.85 16.54 -29.64
N THR A 371 -21.05 17.61 -30.42
CA THR A 371 -20.69 18.98 -30.02
C THR A 371 -21.79 19.95 -30.46
N PRO A 372 -21.88 21.14 -29.82
CA PRO A 372 -22.82 22.16 -30.21
C PRO A 372 -22.41 22.78 -31.56
N PRO A 373 -23.37 23.29 -32.35
CA PRO A 373 -23.06 23.93 -33.63
C PRO A 373 -22.22 25.21 -33.46
N GLN A 374 -22.30 25.88 -32.29
CA GLN A 374 -21.44 27.01 -31.96
C GLN A 374 -20.05 26.52 -31.50
N ALA A 375 -19.02 26.80 -32.31
CA ALA A 375 -17.64 26.38 -32.03
C ALA A 375 -17.10 26.91 -30.70
N ASP A 376 -17.48 28.14 -30.32
CA ASP A 376 -17.05 28.74 -29.05
C ASP A 376 -17.66 28.01 -27.85
N LEU A 377 -18.90 27.54 -27.97
CA LEU A 377 -19.57 26.78 -26.92
C LEU A 377 -18.91 25.40 -26.74
N ALA A 378 -18.56 24.73 -27.84
CA ALA A 378 -17.83 23.46 -27.81
C ALA A 378 -16.48 23.57 -27.07
N ARG A 379 -15.77 24.70 -27.22
CA ARG A 379 -14.49 24.96 -26.55
C ARG A 379 -14.67 25.41 -25.09
N LEU A 380 -15.74 26.15 -24.80
CA LEU A 380 -15.95 26.73 -23.49
C LEU A 380 -16.37 25.70 -22.44
N MET A 381 -17.23 24.73 -22.80
CA MET A 381 -17.80 23.80 -21.83
C MET A 381 -16.74 22.97 -21.07
N PRO A 382 -15.72 22.39 -21.73
CA PRO A 382 -14.62 21.74 -21.02
C PRO A 382 -13.87 22.68 -20.08
N ALA A 383 -13.56 23.90 -20.52
CA ALA A 383 -12.86 24.89 -19.69
C ALA A 383 -13.65 25.31 -18.43
N LEU A 384 -14.97 25.42 -18.54
CA LEU A 384 -15.84 25.71 -17.40
C LEU A 384 -15.95 24.53 -16.43
N ALA A 385 -15.94 23.29 -16.96
CA ALA A 385 -15.94 22.08 -16.14
C ALA A 385 -14.61 21.96 -15.37
N ASP A 386 -13.47 22.16 -16.03
CA ASP A 386 -12.13 22.12 -15.42
C ASP A 386 -11.98 23.20 -14.33
N ALA A 387 -12.55 24.39 -14.56
CA ALA A 387 -12.58 25.47 -13.59
C ALA A 387 -13.58 25.26 -12.44
N HIS A 388 -14.33 24.15 -12.43
CA HIS A 388 -15.39 23.85 -11.48
C HIS A 388 -16.38 25.03 -11.33
N ALA A 389 -16.73 25.66 -12.44
CA ALA A 389 -17.54 26.87 -12.43
C ALA A 389 -18.92 26.60 -11.79
N PRO A 390 -19.41 27.48 -10.89
CA PRO A 390 -20.75 27.33 -10.32
C PRO A 390 -21.80 27.25 -11.43
N TYR A 391 -22.90 26.53 -11.17
CA TYR A 391 -23.97 26.32 -12.16
C TYR A 391 -24.45 27.64 -12.81
N ALA A 392 -24.65 28.69 -12.01
CA ALA A 392 -25.06 29.99 -12.52
C ALA A 392 -24.05 30.59 -13.54
N VAL A 393 -22.75 30.41 -13.31
CA VAL A 393 -21.72 30.87 -14.26
C VAL A 393 -21.81 30.06 -15.55
N ARG A 394 -22.02 28.75 -15.46
CA ARG A 394 -22.17 27.87 -16.62
C ARG A 394 -23.40 28.24 -17.45
N GLN A 395 -24.57 28.34 -16.82
CA GLN A 395 -25.81 28.71 -17.51
C GLN A 395 -25.73 30.10 -18.16
N ALA A 396 -25.15 31.08 -17.47
CA ALA A 396 -24.95 32.41 -18.04
C ALA A 396 -24.05 32.39 -19.27
N ALA A 397 -22.95 31.63 -19.21
CA ALA A 397 -22.00 31.55 -20.30
C ALA A 397 -22.57 30.84 -21.53
N VAL A 398 -23.41 29.81 -21.34
CA VAL A 398 -24.15 29.16 -22.43
C VAL A 398 -25.07 30.16 -23.12
N TRP A 399 -25.84 30.96 -22.38
CA TRP A 399 -26.72 31.98 -22.98
C TRP A 399 -25.96 33.13 -23.65
N ILE A 400 -24.80 33.54 -23.12
CA ILE A 400 -23.95 34.53 -23.80
C ILE A 400 -23.55 34.02 -25.18
N LEU A 401 -23.10 32.76 -25.29
CA LEU A 401 -22.60 32.22 -26.56
C LEU A 401 -23.69 31.73 -27.50
N SER A 402 -24.83 31.26 -26.99
CA SER A 402 -25.93 30.74 -27.83
C SER A 402 -26.95 31.82 -28.22
N ASP A 403 -27.09 32.88 -27.42
CA ASP A 403 -28.17 33.88 -27.56
C ASP A 403 -27.69 35.34 -27.58
N ASP A 404 -26.36 35.59 -27.58
CA ASP A 404 -25.75 36.93 -27.46
C ASP A 404 -26.28 37.70 -26.23
N ALA A 405 -26.49 36.97 -25.12
CA ALA A 405 -27.12 37.52 -23.93
C ALA A 405 -26.24 38.58 -23.24
N ASP A 406 -26.81 39.75 -22.96
CA ASP A 406 -26.11 40.81 -22.21
C ASP A 406 -26.26 40.67 -20.68
N TYR A 407 -25.42 41.38 -19.91
CA TYR A 407 -25.47 41.35 -18.43
C TYR A 407 -26.83 41.75 -17.84
N GLY A 408 -27.62 42.59 -18.52
CA GLY A 408 -28.97 42.93 -18.09
C GLY A 408 -29.95 41.78 -18.27
N GLN A 409 -29.72 40.94 -19.28
CA GLN A 409 -30.48 39.72 -19.59
C GLN A 409 -30.04 38.51 -18.74
N LEU A 410 -28.81 38.51 -18.23
CA LEU A 410 -28.24 37.45 -17.38
C LEU A 410 -28.60 37.56 -15.89
N GLY A 411 -29.22 38.65 -15.45
CA GLY A 411 -29.63 38.90 -14.05
C GLY A 411 -30.70 37.95 -13.48
N ILE A 412 -30.91 36.78 -14.10
CA ILE A 412 -32.01 35.84 -13.89
C ILE A 412 -31.45 34.44 -13.57
N LEU A 413 -30.59 34.34 -12.56
CA LEU A 413 -30.15 33.04 -12.04
C LEU A 413 -30.31 33.05 -10.52
N VAL A 414 -31.50 32.68 -10.05
CA VAL A 414 -31.80 32.47 -8.62
C VAL A 414 -32.41 31.09 -8.44
N ARG A 415 -31.72 30.25 -7.66
CA ARG A 415 -32.19 28.95 -7.17
C ARG A 415 -33.33 29.20 -6.17
N SER A 416 -34.52 28.64 -6.41
CA SER A 416 -35.58 28.60 -5.39
C SER A 416 -35.26 27.54 -4.34
N THR A 417 -35.25 27.91 -3.06
CA THR A 417 -35.09 26.98 -1.93
C THR A 417 -36.39 26.29 -1.50
N ASN A 418 -37.53 26.55 -2.13
CA ASN A 418 -38.78 25.81 -1.88
C ASN A 418 -39.53 25.64 -3.20
N GLY A 419 -39.92 24.39 -3.50
CA GLY A 419 -40.56 24.02 -4.76
C GLY A 419 -41.70 24.95 -5.18
N PHE A 420 -41.80 25.14 -6.49
CA PHE A 420 -42.81 25.92 -7.23
C PHE A 420 -42.65 27.46 -7.22
N GLY A 421 -42.38 28.00 -8.41
CA GLY A 421 -42.58 29.41 -8.75
C GLY A 421 -41.34 30.31 -8.63
N GLY A 422 -40.68 30.61 -9.75
CA GLY A 422 -39.54 31.53 -9.79
C GLY A 422 -39.96 33.00 -9.71
N SER A 423 -39.35 33.76 -8.79
CA SER A 423 -39.36 35.24 -8.79
C SER A 423 -37.96 35.81 -8.56
N ARG A 424 -37.73 36.99 -9.16
CA ARG A 424 -36.46 37.61 -9.62
C ARG A 424 -35.68 38.33 -8.50
N VAL A 425 -34.34 38.47 -8.63
CA VAL A 425 -33.49 39.67 -8.31
C VAL A 425 -31.97 39.31 -8.33
N ILE A 426 -31.13 40.16 -8.94
CA ILE A 426 -29.69 40.31 -8.58
C ILE A 426 -29.42 41.79 -8.23
N LEU A 427 -28.73 42.00 -7.11
CA LEU A 427 -28.36 43.29 -6.53
C LEU A 427 -27.57 44.17 -7.52
N THR A 428 -28.04 45.40 -7.70
CA THR A 428 -27.81 46.29 -8.83
C THR A 428 -26.60 47.23 -8.74
N GLU A 429 -25.67 47.07 -7.79
CA GLU A 429 -24.61 48.09 -7.63
C GLU A 429 -23.25 47.71 -8.25
N ALA A 430 -22.77 46.47 -8.10
CA ALA A 430 -21.44 46.10 -8.62
C ALA A 430 -21.39 45.94 -10.16
N ALA A 431 -22.50 45.56 -10.79
CA ALA A 431 -22.57 45.29 -12.23
C ALA A 431 -22.65 46.59 -13.08
N ARG A 432 -23.14 47.69 -12.52
CA ARG A 432 -23.28 48.98 -13.21
C ARG A 432 -21.91 49.59 -13.53
N ASP A 433 -20.94 49.42 -12.64
CA ASP A 433 -19.59 49.99 -12.78
C ASP A 433 -18.72 49.27 -13.81
N ALA A 434 -18.90 47.97 -14.03
CA ALA A 434 -18.15 47.21 -15.03
C ALA A 434 -18.57 47.57 -16.47
N ASN A 435 -19.88 47.79 -16.69
CA ASN A 435 -20.42 48.14 -18.01
C ASN A 435 -20.05 49.59 -18.42
N HIS A 436 -19.94 50.51 -17.45
CA HIS A 436 -19.43 51.86 -17.70
C HIS A 436 -17.95 51.88 -18.14
N ARG A 437 -17.12 50.95 -17.66
CA ARG A 437 -15.70 50.84 -18.07
C ARG A 437 -15.54 50.32 -19.50
N ARG A 438 -16.41 49.41 -19.96
CA ARG A 438 -16.37 48.89 -21.35
C ARG A 438 -16.81 49.92 -22.39
N ARG A 439 -17.86 50.72 -22.11
CA ARG A 439 -18.33 51.76 -23.05
C ARG A 439 -17.35 52.91 -23.26
N ARG A 440 -16.45 53.19 -22.31
CA ARG A 440 -15.39 54.20 -22.49
C ARG A 440 -14.27 53.77 -23.44
N HIS A 441 -14.06 52.47 -23.63
CA HIS A 441 -13.01 51.95 -24.53
C HIS A 441 -13.45 51.79 -26.00
N GLN A 442 -14.74 51.90 -26.31
CA GLN A 442 -15.27 51.78 -27.68
C GLN A 442 -15.62 53.12 -28.35
N HIS A 443 -15.34 54.26 -27.72
CA HIS A 443 -15.58 55.61 -28.29
C HIS A 443 -14.31 56.47 -28.28
N HIS A 444 -13.30 56.03 -29.04
CA HIS A 444 -12.27 56.92 -29.55
C HIS A 444 -12.24 56.79 -31.09
N PRO A 445 -12.63 57.82 -31.85
CA PRO A 445 -12.45 57.81 -33.30
C PRO A 445 -10.96 57.97 -33.64
N PRO A 446 -10.51 57.44 -34.80
CA PRO A 446 -9.11 57.54 -35.20
C PRO A 446 -8.75 59.00 -35.48
N ARG A 447 -7.72 59.51 -34.80
CA ARG A 447 -7.04 60.76 -35.18
C ARG A 447 -6.32 60.52 -36.50
N HIS A 448 -6.85 61.10 -37.58
CA HIS A 448 -6.08 61.33 -38.80
C HIS A 448 -4.92 62.29 -38.50
N LEU A 449 -3.70 61.87 -38.80
CA LEU A 449 -2.54 62.75 -38.96
C LEU A 449 -2.24 62.84 -40.46
N ALA A 450 -2.25 64.08 -40.94
CA ALA A 450 -1.64 64.50 -42.20
C ALA A 450 -0.12 64.64 -42.02
#